data_AF-A0A4R9Q4G6-F1
#
_entry.id   AF-A0A4R9Q4G6-F1
#
_cell.length_a   1.000
_cell.length_b   1.000
_cell.length_c   1.000
_cell.angle_alpha   90.00
_cell.angle_beta   90.00
_cell.angle_gamma   90.00
#
_symmetry.space_group_name_H-M   'P 1'
#
loop_
_entity.id
_entity.type
_entity.pdbx_description
1 polymer ?
#
loop_
_entity_poly.entity_id
_entity_poly.type
_entity_poly.pdbx_seq_one_letter_code
_entity_poly.pdbx_strand_id
1 'polypeptide(L)'
;MSQKLASYGQWTYRGAWALEITASIIGLATGLMLGAQAFEASQSATAMDLVLASAPFFIVSIAELTKIPITTLLYSATWFWKPVLLVFLLLLAGITFETVLLGLERAGTLRELQYEEIADQIDTLTRENAKLTASDDAASQTDQVAKAKADLEEVGALADKARKEIQVRIGDVDAELQATTALTPEAAKAREQLKEQDQRRTDLVAERDNRVKQAVEEFERQRDSYVDRIKDAREGGDAASAKRWEDEIGKLANPRSKTEAKYDSQLQALDQQIVAARAEFDRLRLQSPKMTDQQRQVLQNRHADLEKSLDENSADWERRLAQAREDLSAAQVAEAAEGKVISANQSRRDEQSNSATWRKSEYLWHGRIRYDELQPVGMVKSRNR
;
A
#
# COMPACT_ATOMS: atom_id res chain seq x y z
N MET A 1 44.10 -70.31 -29.62
CA MET A 1 43.61 -69.00 -29.14
C MET A 1 42.14 -69.20 -28.74
N SER A 2 41.80 -68.97 -27.47
CA SER A 2 40.57 -69.46 -26.82
C SER A 2 39.28 -68.85 -27.40
N GLN A 3 38.23 -69.65 -27.59
CA GLN A 3 36.87 -69.24 -28.03
C GLN A 3 36.32 -68.02 -27.25
N LYS A 4 36.78 -67.82 -26.01
CA LYS A 4 36.42 -66.65 -25.20
C LYS A 4 36.91 -65.33 -25.80
N LEU A 5 38.11 -65.27 -26.38
CA LEU A 5 38.64 -64.04 -27.02
C LEU A 5 37.83 -63.65 -28.27
N ALA A 6 37.38 -64.63 -29.05
CA ALA A 6 36.54 -64.37 -30.22
C ALA A 6 35.17 -63.81 -29.82
N SER A 7 34.57 -64.32 -28.74
CA SER A 7 33.32 -63.80 -28.18
C SER A 7 33.46 -62.39 -27.62
N TYR A 8 34.56 -62.09 -26.91
CA TYR A 8 34.82 -60.74 -26.41
C TYR A 8 35.01 -59.74 -27.56
N GLY A 9 35.75 -60.11 -28.62
CA GLY A 9 35.92 -59.24 -29.80
C GLY A 9 34.60 -58.90 -30.50
N GLN A 10 33.66 -59.84 -30.60
CA GLN A 10 32.32 -59.58 -31.16
C GLN A 10 31.47 -58.65 -30.28
N TRP A 11 31.57 -58.78 -28.96
CA TRP A 11 30.85 -57.91 -28.03
C TRP A 11 31.41 -56.48 -28.05
N THR A 12 32.74 -56.33 -28.11
CA THR A 12 33.39 -55.02 -28.28
C THR A 12 33.03 -54.36 -29.60
N TYR A 13 32.95 -55.12 -30.71
CA TYR A 13 32.53 -54.57 -32.01
C TYR A 13 31.08 -54.06 -31.99
N ARG A 14 30.17 -54.79 -31.34
CA ARG A 14 28.77 -54.35 -31.15
C ARG A 14 28.69 -53.12 -30.24
N GLY A 15 29.49 -53.08 -29.18
CA GLY A 15 29.60 -51.93 -28.29
C GLY A 15 30.12 -50.68 -29.01
N ALA A 16 31.11 -50.83 -29.88
CA ALA A 16 31.64 -49.74 -30.69
C ALA A 16 30.56 -49.15 -31.62
N TRP A 17 29.81 -50.00 -32.34
CA TRP A 17 28.67 -49.53 -33.14
C TRP A 17 27.59 -48.82 -32.30
N ALA A 18 27.26 -49.33 -31.12
CA ALA A 18 26.28 -48.69 -30.24
C ALA A 18 26.73 -47.29 -29.81
N LEU A 19 28.02 -47.12 -29.49
CA LEU A 19 28.59 -45.83 -29.13
C LEU A 19 28.57 -44.83 -30.29
N GLU A 20 29.01 -45.25 -31.49
CA GLU A 20 29.05 -44.39 -32.68
C GLU A 20 27.64 -43.98 -33.14
N ILE A 21 26.66 -44.87 -33.05
CA ILE A 21 25.25 -44.55 -33.33
C ILE A 21 24.72 -43.53 -32.31
N THR A 22 25.03 -43.70 -31.02
CA THR A 22 24.60 -42.77 -29.98
C THR A 22 25.22 -41.39 -30.18
N ALA A 23 26.53 -41.33 -30.46
CA ALA A 23 27.24 -40.10 -30.75
C ALA A 23 26.68 -39.40 -32.00
N SER A 24 26.39 -40.16 -33.06
CA SER A 24 25.76 -39.64 -34.29
C SER A 24 24.37 -39.07 -34.01
N ILE A 25 23.53 -39.74 -33.21
CA ILE A 25 22.20 -39.22 -32.83
C ILE A 25 22.32 -37.91 -32.06
N ILE A 26 23.28 -37.80 -31.13
CA ILE A 26 23.51 -36.56 -30.36
C ILE A 26 23.96 -35.43 -31.29
N GLY A 27 24.85 -35.72 -32.25
CA GLY A 27 25.28 -34.75 -33.26
C GLY A 27 24.11 -34.24 -34.10
N LEU A 28 23.25 -35.15 -34.59
CA LEU A 28 22.05 -34.80 -35.35
C LEU A 28 21.06 -33.97 -34.54
N ALA A 29 20.79 -34.37 -33.30
CA ALA A 29 19.89 -33.65 -32.41
C ALA A 29 20.39 -32.23 -32.10
N THR A 30 21.70 -32.08 -31.88
CA THR A 30 22.33 -30.78 -31.62
C THR A 30 22.25 -29.86 -32.85
N GLY A 31 22.52 -30.41 -34.04
CA GLY A 31 22.38 -29.67 -35.30
C GLY A 31 20.95 -29.19 -35.56
N LEU A 32 19.95 -30.03 -35.27
CA LEU A 32 18.54 -29.66 -35.39
C LEU A 32 18.13 -28.57 -34.38
N MET A 33 18.55 -28.69 -33.12
CA MET A 33 18.18 -27.74 -32.07
C MET A 33 18.78 -26.34 -32.32
N LEU A 34 20.07 -26.28 -32.67
CA LEU A 34 20.73 -25.01 -33.01
C LEU A 34 20.17 -24.42 -34.30
N GLY A 35 19.81 -25.27 -35.26
CA GLY A 35 19.13 -24.85 -36.47
C GLY A 35 17.77 -24.20 -36.17
N ALA A 36 16.93 -24.84 -35.37
CA ALA A 36 15.62 -24.31 -34.99
C ALA A 36 15.72 -22.96 -34.26
N GLN A 37 16.67 -22.83 -33.33
CA GLN A 37 16.91 -21.55 -32.63
C GLN A 37 17.37 -20.44 -33.59
N ALA A 38 18.20 -20.75 -34.59
CA ALA A 38 18.63 -19.77 -35.59
C ALA A 38 17.46 -19.32 -36.50
N PHE A 39 16.49 -20.21 -36.75
CA PHE A 39 15.28 -19.89 -37.51
C PHE A 39 14.31 -18.99 -36.72
N GLU A 40 14.11 -19.25 -35.44
CA GLU A 40 13.24 -18.42 -34.58
C GLU A 40 13.81 -17.03 -34.30
N ALA A 41 15.14 -16.91 -34.19
CA ALA A 41 15.80 -15.64 -33.88
C ALA A 41 15.88 -14.66 -35.07
N SER A 42 15.61 -15.10 -36.30
CA SER A 42 15.79 -14.27 -37.50
C SER A 42 14.48 -14.06 -38.24
N GLN A 43 13.97 -12.82 -38.24
CA GLN A 43 12.74 -12.43 -38.94
C GLN A 43 12.84 -12.52 -40.48
N SER A 44 14.02 -12.83 -41.02
CA SER A 44 14.29 -12.97 -42.46
C SER A 44 15.13 -14.20 -42.84
N ALA A 45 15.31 -15.17 -41.94
CA ALA A 45 16.11 -16.35 -42.23
C ALA A 45 15.48 -17.21 -43.35
N THR A 46 16.29 -17.51 -44.37
CA THR A 46 15.92 -18.48 -45.39
C THR A 46 16.27 -19.89 -44.92
N ALA A 47 15.63 -20.92 -45.50
CA ALA A 47 15.99 -22.31 -45.26
C ALA A 47 17.49 -22.61 -45.51
N MET A 48 18.19 -21.76 -46.26
CA MET A 48 19.62 -21.84 -46.50
C MET A 48 20.44 -21.52 -45.25
N ASP A 49 20.03 -20.56 -44.43
CA ASP A 49 20.73 -20.16 -43.20
C ASP A 49 20.65 -21.25 -42.13
N LEU A 50 19.50 -21.93 -42.09
CA LEU A 50 19.27 -23.13 -41.27
C LEU A 50 20.22 -24.27 -41.66
N VAL A 51 20.36 -24.52 -42.96
CA VAL A 51 21.28 -25.55 -43.48
C VAL A 51 22.73 -25.18 -43.16
N LEU A 52 23.13 -23.92 -43.33
CA LEU A 52 24.50 -23.47 -43.04
C LEU A 52 24.84 -23.55 -41.54
N ALA A 53 23.89 -23.21 -40.66
CA ALA A 53 24.08 -23.27 -39.21
C ALA A 53 24.16 -24.71 -38.66
N SER A 54 23.47 -25.66 -39.30
CA SER A 54 23.38 -27.06 -38.85
C SER A 54 24.31 -28.02 -39.60
N ALA A 55 24.75 -27.67 -40.81
CA ALA A 55 25.58 -28.50 -41.69
C ALA A 55 26.83 -29.09 -41.03
N PRO A 56 27.62 -28.34 -40.23
CA PRO A 56 28.79 -28.91 -39.55
C PRO A 56 28.44 -30.11 -38.66
N PHE A 57 27.31 -30.04 -37.94
CA PHE A 57 26.86 -31.12 -37.04
C PHE A 57 26.38 -32.36 -37.79
N PHE A 58 25.73 -32.18 -38.95
CA PHE A 58 25.38 -33.30 -39.84
C PHE A 58 26.63 -33.98 -40.41
N ILE A 59 27.61 -33.20 -40.85
CA ILE A 59 28.89 -33.72 -41.38
C ILE A 59 29.62 -34.51 -40.29
N VAL A 60 29.67 -33.98 -39.07
CA VAL A 60 30.27 -34.63 -37.90
C VAL A 60 29.52 -35.94 -37.55
N SER A 61 28.19 -35.96 -37.62
CA SER A 61 27.39 -37.16 -37.33
C SER A 61 27.62 -38.29 -38.34
N ILE A 62 27.86 -37.94 -39.62
CA ILE A 62 28.25 -38.89 -40.66
C ILE A 62 29.70 -39.35 -40.41
N ALA A 63 30.59 -38.43 -40.02
CA ALA A 63 31.97 -38.75 -39.68
C ALA A 63 32.05 -39.78 -38.54
N GLU A 64 31.24 -39.67 -37.48
CA GLU A 64 31.09 -40.69 -36.41
C GLU A 64 30.79 -42.08 -36.99
N LEU A 65 29.70 -42.20 -37.76
CA LEU A 65 29.28 -43.49 -38.33
C LEU A 65 30.31 -44.14 -39.26
N THR A 66 31.14 -43.33 -39.93
CA THR A 66 32.17 -43.84 -40.85
C THR A 66 33.43 -44.36 -40.15
N LYS A 67 33.63 -44.10 -38.86
CA LYS A 67 34.82 -44.58 -38.11
C LYS A 67 34.90 -46.10 -38.04
N ILE A 68 33.79 -46.82 -37.88
CA ILE A 68 33.79 -48.29 -37.80
C ILE A 68 34.13 -48.95 -39.15
N PRO A 69 33.52 -48.55 -40.29
CA PRO A 69 33.95 -49.00 -41.61
C PRO A 69 35.45 -48.74 -41.89
N ILE A 70 35.96 -47.55 -41.54
CA ILE A 70 37.36 -47.19 -41.77
C ILE A 70 38.30 -47.99 -40.87
N THR A 71 37.90 -48.24 -39.61
CA THR A 71 38.67 -49.08 -38.68
C THR A 71 38.70 -50.53 -39.18
N THR A 72 37.61 -51.03 -39.74
CA THR A 72 37.56 -52.35 -40.37
C THR A 72 38.49 -52.41 -41.60
N LEU A 73 38.50 -51.35 -42.41
CA LEU A 73 39.43 -51.20 -43.54
C LEU A 73 40.89 -51.21 -43.08
N LEU A 74 41.22 -50.50 -41.98
CA LEU A 74 42.56 -50.45 -41.39
C LEU A 74 43.09 -51.85 -41.02
N TYR A 75 42.24 -52.74 -40.50
CA TYR A 75 42.65 -54.12 -40.19
C TYR A 75 42.91 -54.96 -41.44
N SER A 76 42.21 -54.69 -42.55
CA SER A 76 42.36 -55.40 -43.82
C SER A 76 43.43 -54.84 -44.76
N ALA A 77 43.89 -53.61 -44.53
CA ALA A 77 44.84 -52.90 -45.39
C ALA A 77 46.27 -53.45 -45.28
N THR A 78 47.07 -53.26 -46.34
CA THR A 78 48.50 -53.60 -46.34
C THR A 78 49.27 -52.70 -45.37
N TRP A 79 50.40 -53.20 -44.84
CA TRP A 79 51.18 -52.52 -43.79
C TRP A 79 51.56 -51.08 -44.13
N PHE A 80 51.77 -50.77 -45.41
CA PHE A 80 52.09 -49.42 -45.89
C PHE A 80 50.94 -48.41 -45.71
N TRP A 81 49.68 -48.84 -45.83
CA TRP A 81 48.51 -47.96 -45.73
C TRP A 81 47.96 -47.81 -44.30
N LYS A 82 48.36 -48.70 -43.39
CA LYS A 82 47.94 -48.66 -41.98
C LYS A 82 48.23 -47.33 -41.26
N PRO A 83 49.44 -46.73 -41.33
CA PRO A 83 49.68 -45.46 -40.65
C PRO A 83 48.83 -44.32 -41.23
N VAL A 84 48.57 -44.32 -42.54
CA VAL A 84 47.72 -43.29 -43.19
C VAL A 84 46.27 -43.38 -42.70
N LEU A 85 45.70 -44.59 -42.67
CA LEU A 85 44.34 -44.82 -42.18
C LEU A 85 44.20 -44.54 -40.67
N LEU A 86 45.25 -44.84 -39.88
CA LEU A 86 45.28 -44.53 -38.46
C LEU A 86 45.30 -43.02 -38.20
N VAL A 87 46.16 -42.26 -38.90
CA VAL A 87 46.20 -40.80 -38.80
C VAL A 87 44.85 -40.20 -39.21
N PHE A 88 44.24 -40.73 -40.27
CA PHE A 88 42.91 -40.28 -40.71
C PHE A 88 41.84 -40.52 -39.64
N LEU A 89 41.82 -41.68 -38.98
CA LEU A 89 40.91 -41.96 -37.85
C LEU A 89 41.16 -41.02 -36.66
N LEU A 90 42.41 -40.70 -36.35
CA LEU A 90 42.75 -39.75 -35.28
C LEU A 90 42.28 -38.33 -35.61
N LEU A 91 42.40 -37.90 -36.87
CA LEU A 91 41.87 -36.60 -37.30
C LEU A 91 40.34 -36.54 -37.22
N LEU A 92 39.65 -37.62 -37.63
CA LEU A 92 38.19 -37.72 -37.47
C LEU A 92 37.78 -37.68 -35.99
N ALA A 93 38.53 -38.34 -35.10
CA ALA A 93 38.30 -38.29 -33.67
C ALA A 93 38.60 -36.90 -33.06
N GLY A 94 39.60 -36.18 -33.59
CA GLY A 94 39.96 -34.84 -33.14
C GLY A 94 38.88 -33.80 -33.42
N ILE A 95 38.41 -33.74 -34.67
CA ILE A 95 37.35 -32.78 -35.10
C ILE A 95 36.05 -33.00 -34.31
N THR A 96 35.76 -34.25 -33.98
CA THR A 96 34.54 -34.61 -33.27
C THR A 96 34.60 -34.23 -31.78
N PHE A 97 35.76 -34.39 -31.13
CA PHE A 97 35.98 -33.87 -29.77
C PHE A 97 35.90 -32.34 -29.71
N GLU A 98 36.51 -31.63 -30.66
CA GLU A 98 36.45 -30.17 -30.77
C GLU A 98 35.01 -29.67 -30.93
N THR A 99 34.22 -30.34 -31.78
CA THR A 99 32.81 -29.99 -32.02
C THR A 99 31.95 -30.15 -30.76
N VAL A 100 32.17 -31.22 -29.98
CA VAL A 100 31.42 -31.46 -28.73
C VAL A 100 31.80 -30.42 -27.66
N LEU A 101 33.10 -30.12 -27.52
CA LEU A 101 33.58 -29.15 -26.52
C LEU A 101 33.06 -27.74 -26.82
N LEU A 102 33.10 -27.31 -28.08
CA LEU A 102 32.53 -26.04 -28.53
C LEU A 102 31.01 -25.97 -28.30
N GLY A 103 30.31 -27.09 -28.49
CA GLY A 103 28.87 -27.20 -28.19
C GLY A 103 28.55 -27.02 -26.70
N LEU A 104 29.39 -27.59 -25.83
CA LEU A 104 29.27 -27.46 -24.36
C LEU A 104 29.54 -26.03 -23.89
N GLU A 105 30.60 -25.39 -24.39
CA GLU A 105 30.93 -24.00 -24.06
C GLU A 105 29.81 -23.05 -24.49
N ARG A 106 29.28 -23.21 -25.70
CA ARG A 106 28.15 -22.40 -26.20
C ARG A 106 26.86 -22.62 -25.40
N ALA A 107 26.60 -23.85 -24.94
CA ALA A 107 25.45 -24.13 -24.09
C ALA A 107 25.59 -23.49 -22.68
N GLY A 108 26.83 -23.37 -22.18
CA GLY A 108 27.14 -22.65 -20.94
C GLY A 108 26.91 -21.15 -21.08
N THR A 109 27.48 -20.52 -22.11
CA THR A 109 27.36 -19.06 -22.32
C THR A 109 25.94 -18.61 -22.58
N LEU A 110 25.14 -19.39 -23.31
CA LEU A 110 23.71 -19.07 -23.54
C LEU A 110 22.90 -19.09 -22.24
N ARG A 111 23.23 -19.97 -21.28
CA ARG A 111 22.55 -19.99 -19.98
C ARG A 111 22.92 -18.77 -19.15
N GLU A 112 24.20 -18.38 -19.15
CA GLU A 112 24.67 -17.21 -18.40
C GLU A 112 24.02 -15.92 -18.89
N LEU A 113 23.95 -15.71 -20.21
CA LEU A 113 23.26 -14.57 -20.82
C LEU A 113 21.76 -14.53 -20.47
N GLN A 114 21.08 -15.68 -20.48
CA GLN A 114 19.67 -15.76 -20.08
C GLN A 114 19.48 -15.38 -18.59
N TYR A 115 20.38 -15.81 -17.70
CA TYR A 115 20.30 -15.43 -16.29
C TYR A 115 20.55 -13.94 -16.07
N GLU A 116 21.54 -13.35 -16.77
CA GLU A 116 21.86 -11.93 -16.68
C GLU A 116 20.69 -11.07 -17.18
N GLU A 117 20.06 -11.42 -18.29
CA GLU A 117 18.89 -10.71 -18.81
C GLU A 117 17.71 -10.75 -17.84
N ILE A 118 17.44 -11.90 -17.20
CA ILE A 118 16.39 -12.02 -16.19
C ILE A 118 16.72 -11.18 -14.96
N ALA A 119 17.97 -11.19 -14.51
CA ALA A 119 18.42 -10.43 -13.35
C ALA A 119 18.27 -8.92 -13.59
N ASP A 120 18.67 -8.42 -14.76
CA ASP A 120 18.53 -7.01 -15.14
C ASP A 120 17.05 -6.58 -15.24
N GLN A 121 16.19 -7.46 -15.77
CA GLN A 121 14.75 -7.20 -15.83
C GLN A 121 14.11 -7.13 -14.43
N ILE A 122 14.52 -8.00 -13.50
CA ILE A 122 14.05 -7.97 -12.11
C ILE A 122 14.52 -6.69 -11.41
N ASP A 123 15.78 -6.29 -11.60
CA ASP A 123 16.30 -5.06 -10.99
C ASP A 123 15.58 -3.81 -11.53
N THR A 124 15.30 -3.78 -12.84
CA THR A 124 14.53 -2.70 -13.47
C THR A 124 13.12 -2.60 -12.88
N LEU A 125 12.39 -3.73 -12.78
CA LEU A 125 11.07 -3.77 -12.16
C LEU A 125 11.09 -3.37 -10.68
N THR A 126 12.16 -3.70 -9.96
CA THR A 126 12.34 -3.32 -8.55
C THR A 126 12.53 -1.81 -8.40
N ARG A 127 13.36 -1.20 -9.25
CA ARG A 127 13.57 0.26 -9.27
C ARG A 127 12.31 1.02 -9.66
N GLU A 128 11.52 0.51 -10.60
CA GLU A 128 10.23 1.10 -10.97
C GLU A 128 9.23 1.02 -9.81
N ASN A 129 9.13 -0.11 -9.10
CA ASN A 129 8.29 -0.24 -7.92
C ASN A 129 8.70 0.73 -6.80
N ALA A 130 10.00 0.92 -6.57
CA ALA A 130 10.50 1.89 -5.60
C ALA A 130 10.12 3.32 -5.98
N LYS A 131 10.19 3.69 -7.26
CA LYS A 131 9.75 5.01 -7.76
C LYS A 131 8.25 5.21 -7.60
N LEU A 132 7.44 4.20 -7.89
CA LEU A 132 5.98 4.26 -7.70
C LEU A 132 5.62 4.42 -6.22
N THR A 133 6.31 3.73 -5.32
CA THR A 133 6.11 3.86 -3.87
C THR A 133 6.48 5.26 -3.37
N ALA A 134 7.63 5.80 -3.77
CA ALA A 134 8.03 7.16 -3.42
C ALA A 134 7.07 8.23 -3.99
N SER A 135 6.45 7.97 -5.15
CA SER A 135 5.41 8.83 -5.72
C SER A 135 4.10 8.76 -4.94
N ASP A 136 3.74 7.60 -4.38
CA ASP A 136 2.55 7.45 -3.54
C ASP A 136 2.76 8.16 -2.19
N ASP A 137 3.95 8.04 -1.58
CA ASP A 137 4.29 8.72 -0.33
C ASP A 137 4.30 10.25 -0.48
N ALA A 138 4.82 10.76 -1.61
CA ALA A 138 4.78 12.19 -1.91
C ALA A 138 3.36 12.72 -2.21
N ALA A 139 2.45 11.84 -2.63
CA ALA A 139 1.06 12.14 -2.94
C ALA A 139 0.10 11.91 -1.75
N SER A 140 0.59 11.50 -0.58
CA SER A 140 -0.23 11.32 0.62
C SER A 140 -0.48 12.67 1.32
N GLN A 141 -1.52 13.42 0.93
CA GLN A 141 -1.95 14.66 1.59
C GLN A 141 -3.26 14.54 2.39
N THR A 142 -3.59 13.35 2.89
CA THR A 142 -4.80 13.11 3.72
C THR A 142 -4.94 14.10 4.90
N ASP A 143 -3.82 14.59 5.42
CA ASP A 143 -3.80 15.61 6.48
C ASP A 143 -4.36 16.97 6.03
N GLN A 144 -4.29 17.33 4.74
CA GLN A 144 -4.76 18.63 4.27
C GLN A 144 -6.28 18.73 4.23
N VAL A 145 -6.99 17.67 3.84
CA VAL A 145 -8.46 17.64 3.89
C VAL A 145 -8.95 17.61 5.34
N ALA A 146 -8.31 16.82 6.20
CA ALA A 146 -8.62 16.79 7.62
C ALA A 146 -8.42 18.18 8.27
N LYS A 147 -7.29 18.83 7.95
CA LYS A 147 -6.99 20.19 8.41
C LYS A 147 -7.97 21.22 7.88
N ALA A 148 -8.26 21.23 6.58
CA ALA A 148 -9.21 22.18 5.99
C ALA A 148 -10.63 22.02 6.54
N LYS A 149 -11.06 20.79 6.88
CA LYS A 149 -12.33 20.56 7.59
C LYS A 149 -12.31 21.15 9.01
N ALA A 150 -11.22 20.93 9.75
CA ALA A 150 -11.07 21.48 11.10
C ALA A 150 -11.05 23.01 11.08
N ASP A 151 -10.31 23.62 10.15
CA ASP A 151 -10.23 25.07 9.97
C ASP A 151 -11.63 25.65 9.63
N LEU A 152 -12.41 24.98 8.76
CA LEU A 152 -13.79 25.40 8.46
C LEU A 152 -14.72 25.34 9.68
N GLU A 153 -14.60 24.29 10.49
CA GLU A 153 -15.38 24.13 11.73
C GLU A 153 -15.01 25.22 12.75
N GLU A 154 -13.72 25.50 12.93
CA GLU A 154 -13.22 26.56 13.83
C GLU A 154 -13.72 27.94 13.39
N VAL A 155 -13.59 28.28 12.11
CA VAL A 155 -14.07 29.57 11.57
C VAL A 155 -15.59 29.70 11.75
N GLY A 156 -16.34 28.61 11.55
CA GLY A 156 -17.79 28.58 11.81
C GLY A 156 -18.13 28.86 13.27
N ALA A 157 -17.47 28.18 14.20
CA ALA A 157 -17.68 28.38 15.63
C ALA A 157 -17.36 29.81 16.08
N LEU A 158 -16.28 30.40 15.57
CA LEU A 158 -15.91 31.79 15.85
C LEU A 158 -16.93 32.79 15.28
N ALA A 159 -17.44 32.55 14.07
CA ALA A 159 -18.46 33.38 13.45
C ALA A 159 -19.77 33.37 14.27
N ASP A 160 -20.22 32.19 14.69
CA ASP A 160 -21.43 32.04 15.51
C ASP A 160 -21.28 32.73 16.86
N LYS A 161 -20.11 32.60 17.50
CA LYS A 161 -19.80 33.28 18.75
C LYS A 161 -19.86 34.80 18.59
N ALA A 162 -19.20 35.35 17.58
CA ALA A 162 -19.18 36.80 17.34
C ALA A 162 -20.58 37.36 17.04
N ARG A 163 -21.38 36.67 16.22
CA ARG A 163 -22.77 37.04 15.93
C ARG A 163 -23.63 37.04 17.20
N LYS A 164 -23.50 35.98 18.01
CA LYS A 164 -24.25 35.84 19.26
C LYS A 164 -23.92 36.95 20.26
N GLU A 165 -22.66 37.34 20.39
CA GLU A 165 -22.25 38.44 21.29
C GLU A 165 -22.92 39.76 20.93
N ILE A 166 -23.03 40.10 19.64
CA ILE A 166 -23.69 41.33 19.19
C ILE A 166 -25.21 41.21 19.35
N GLN A 167 -25.81 40.06 18.99
CA GLN A 167 -27.24 39.81 19.17
C GLN A 167 -27.69 39.92 20.63
N VAL A 168 -26.88 39.44 21.58
CA VAL A 168 -27.14 39.62 23.01
C VAL A 168 -27.17 41.10 23.38
N ARG A 169 -26.23 41.91 22.87
CA ARG A 169 -26.20 43.37 23.10
C ARG A 169 -27.40 44.08 22.48
N ILE A 170 -27.87 43.64 21.32
CA ILE A 170 -29.08 44.16 20.68
C ILE A 170 -30.29 43.85 21.56
N GLY A 171 -30.49 42.57 21.94
CA GLY A 171 -31.58 42.17 22.82
C GLY A 171 -31.56 42.88 24.18
N ASP A 172 -30.36 43.20 24.68
CA ASP A 172 -30.19 44.02 25.87
C ASP A 172 -30.69 45.46 25.70
N VAL A 173 -30.43 46.09 24.56
CA VAL A 173 -30.91 47.43 24.24
C VAL A 173 -32.42 47.41 23.97
N ASP A 174 -32.93 46.38 23.30
CA ASP A 174 -34.37 46.19 23.08
C ASP A 174 -35.14 46.05 24.39
N ALA A 175 -34.64 45.25 25.31
CA ALA A 175 -35.23 45.11 26.64
C ALA A 175 -35.26 46.45 27.39
N GLU A 176 -34.24 47.30 27.20
CA GLU A 176 -34.18 48.64 27.80
C GLU A 176 -35.11 49.63 27.10
N LEU A 177 -35.26 49.55 25.77
CA LEU A 177 -36.21 50.34 25.00
C LEU A 177 -37.67 50.00 25.33
N GLN A 178 -37.95 48.72 25.58
CA GLN A 178 -39.26 48.23 26.04
C GLN A 178 -39.52 48.61 27.51
N ALA A 179 -38.49 48.85 28.31
CA ALA A 179 -38.66 49.30 29.68
C ALA A 179 -39.23 50.72 29.74
N THR A 180 -40.21 50.93 30.63
CA THR A 180 -40.80 52.26 30.85
C THR A 180 -39.93 53.17 31.73
N THR A 181 -38.87 52.63 32.33
CA THR A 181 -38.01 53.27 33.32
C THR A 181 -36.57 53.35 32.81
N ALA A 182 -35.90 54.49 33.01
CA ALA A 182 -34.46 54.61 32.78
C ALA A 182 -33.72 54.06 34.00
N LEU A 183 -32.88 53.04 33.79
CA LEU A 183 -32.10 52.41 34.85
C LEU A 183 -31.26 53.43 35.62
N THR A 184 -31.35 53.44 36.95
CA THR A 184 -30.40 54.20 37.77
C THR A 184 -29.00 53.56 37.69
N PRO A 185 -27.92 54.29 38.03
CA PRO A 185 -26.58 53.72 38.09
C PRO A 185 -26.49 52.46 38.94
N GLU A 186 -27.25 52.36 40.02
CA GLU A 186 -27.33 51.20 40.91
C GLU A 186 -28.03 50.03 40.22
N ALA A 187 -29.18 50.27 39.58
CA ALA A 187 -29.90 49.24 38.82
C ALA A 187 -29.07 48.72 37.63
N ALA A 188 -28.33 49.60 36.96
CA ALA A 188 -27.41 49.23 35.88
C ALA A 188 -26.25 48.35 36.39
N LYS A 189 -25.65 48.67 37.54
CA LYS A 189 -24.63 47.83 38.17
C LYS A 189 -25.18 46.46 38.58
N ALA A 190 -26.37 46.41 39.15
CA ALA A 190 -27.02 45.15 39.52
C ALA A 190 -27.32 44.27 38.29
N ARG A 191 -27.73 44.88 37.16
CA ARG A 191 -27.89 44.19 35.87
C ARG A 191 -26.58 43.58 35.38
N GLU A 192 -25.50 44.34 35.45
CA GLU A 192 -24.18 43.87 34.99
C GLU A 192 -23.67 42.72 35.84
N GLN A 193 -23.84 42.80 37.17
CA GLN A 193 -23.52 41.68 38.08
C GLN A 193 -24.35 40.43 37.77
N LEU A 194 -25.64 40.58 37.48
CA LEU A 194 -26.49 39.46 37.08
C LEU A 194 -25.98 38.81 35.79
N LYS A 195 -25.62 39.61 34.78
CA LYS A 195 -25.04 39.10 33.53
C LYS A 195 -23.71 38.37 33.75
N GLU A 196 -22.83 38.93 34.59
CA GLU A 196 -21.56 38.30 34.92
C GLU A 196 -21.77 36.93 35.57
N GLN A 197 -22.75 36.81 36.47
CA GLN A 197 -23.09 35.53 37.09
C GLN A 197 -23.74 34.54 36.11
N ASP A 198 -24.67 34.99 35.26
CA ASP A 198 -25.28 34.16 34.21
C ASP A 198 -24.22 33.67 33.20
N GLN A 199 -23.24 34.51 32.84
CA GLN A 199 -22.12 34.14 31.99
C GLN A 199 -21.21 33.13 32.69
N ARG A 200 -20.84 33.38 33.95
CA ARG A 200 -20.02 32.46 34.75
C ARG A 200 -20.67 31.09 34.90
N ARG A 201 -22.01 31.03 34.98
CA ARG A 201 -22.77 29.79 35.01
C ARG A 201 -22.65 29.05 33.68
N THR A 202 -22.81 29.77 32.58
CA THR A 202 -22.66 29.21 31.23
C THR A 202 -21.26 28.64 31.02
N ASP A 203 -20.23 29.38 31.43
CA ASP A 203 -18.82 28.94 31.34
C ASP A 203 -18.58 27.69 32.19
N LEU A 204 -19.11 27.65 33.41
CA LEU A 204 -18.97 26.50 34.30
C LEU A 204 -19.67 25.23 33.78
N VAL A 205 -20.83 25.39 33.13
CA VAL A 205 -21.51 24.29 32.44
C VAL A 205 -20.67 23.79 31.26
N ALA A 206 -20.12 24.69 30.44
CA ALA A 206 -19.27 24.31 29.33
C ALA A 206 -17.98 23.60 29.81
N GLU A 207 -17.37 24.09 30.89
CA GLU A 207 -16.20 23.45 31.50
C GLU A 207 -16.53 22.05 32.00
N ARG A 208 -17.66 21.88 32.70
CA ARG A 208 -18.16 20.56 33.14
C ARG A 208 -18.30 19.62 31.95
N ASP A 209 -18.99 20.05 30.90
CA ASP A 209 -19.29 19.20 29.75
C ASP A 209 -18.01 18.79 29.01
N ASN A 210 -17.07 19.71 28.84
CA ASN A 210 -15.74 19.41 28.29
C ASN A 210 -14.96 18.43 29.16
N ARG A 211 -15.00 18.60 30.48
CA ARG A 211 -14.30 17.72 31.42
C ARG A 211 -14.91 16.32 31.45
N VAL A 212 -16.24 16.23 31.38
CA VAL A 212 -16.96 14.95 31.22
C VAL A 212 -16.56 14.29 29.92
N LYS A 213 -16.57 15.01 28.79
CA LYS A 213 -16.16 14.48 27.48
C LYS A 213 -14.75 13.89 27.53
N GLN A 214 -13.76 14.66 27.99
CA GLN A 214 -12.38 14.20 28.12
C GLN A 214 -12.24 12.95 29.01
N ALA A 215 -12.91 12.93 30.16
CA ALA A 215 -12.86 11.80 31.08
C ALA A 215 -13.52 10.54 30.49
N VAL A 216 -14.62 10.70 29.75
CA VAL A 216 -15.31 9.60 29.06
C VAL A 216 -14.45 9.08 27.90
N GLU A 217 -13.85 9.94 27.09
CA GLU A 217 -12.95 9.51 26.00
C GLU A 217 -11.70 8.78 26.51
N GLU A 218 -11.14 9.20 27.65
CA GLU A 218 -10.04 8.47 28.29
C GLU A 218 -10.50 7.10 28.81
N PHE A 219 -11.68 7.04 29.45
CA PHE A 219 -12.29 5.79 29.90
C PHE A 219 -12.58 4.84 28.72
N GLU A 220 -13.13 5.33 27.61
CA GLU A 220 -13.42 4.53 26.42
C GLU A 220 -12.14 3.98 25.78
N ARG A 221 -11.07 4.79 25.67
CA ARG A 221 -9.77 4.30 25.21
C ARG A 221 -9.20 3.20 26.09
N GLN A 222 -9.32 3.35 27.42
CA GLN A 222 -8.88 2.31 28.36
C GLN A 222 -9.71 1.03 28.21
N ARG A 223 -11.04 1.16 28.12
CA ARG A 223 -11.97 0.04 27.89
C ARG A 223 -11.62 -0.70 26.60
N ASP A 224 -11.45 0.02 25.51
CA ASP A 224 -11.18 -0.57 24.19
C ASP A 224 -9.82 -1.29 24.19
N SER A 225 -8.81 -0.72 24.85
CA SER A 225 -7.52 -1.40 25.05
C SER A 225 -7.67 -2.72 25.82
N TYR A 226 -8.55 -2.80 26.83
CA TYR A 226 -8.84 -4.06 27.50
C TYR A 226 -9.58 -5.05 26.59
N VAL A 227 -10.54 -4.58 25.79
CA VAL A 227 -11.28 -5.41 24.84
C VAL A 227 -10.33 -6.07 23.83
N ASP A 228 -9.39 -5.31 23.28
CA ASP A 228 -8.39 -5.83 22.34
C ASP A 228 -7.49 -6.88 23.02
N ARG A 229 -7.00 -6.60 24.23
CA ARG A 229 -6.18 -7.57 25.00
C ARG A 229 -6.94 -8.86 25.34
N ILE A 230 -8.23 -8.77 25.64
CA ILE A 230 -9.09 -9.94 25.89
C ILE A 230 -9.22 -10.75 24.60
N LYS A 231 -9.44 -10.08 23.48
CA LYS A 231 -9.54 -10.72 22.16
C LYS A 231 -8.24 -11.45 21.80
N ASP A 232 -7.10 -10.77 21.88
CA ASP A 232 -5.78 -11.35 21.58
C ASP A 232 -5.47 -12.55 22.49
N ALA A 233 -5.78 -12.46 23.79
CA ALA A 233 -5.58 -13.56 24.73
C ALA A 233 -6.46 -14.78 24.40
N ARG A 234 -7.71 -14.56 23.99
CA ARG A 234 -8.62 -15.63 23.57
C ARG A 234 -8.17 -16.30 22.26
N GLU A 235 -7.74 -15.51 21.28
CA GLU A 235 -7.21 -16.02 20.02
C GLU A 235 -5.91 -16.79 20.21
N GLY A 236 -5.06 -16.35 21.16
CA GLY A 236 -3.84 -17.05 21.57
C GLY A 236 -4.05 -18.25 22.49
N GLY A 237 -5.28 -18.54 22.92
CA GLY A 237 -5.61 -19.66 23.82
C GLY A 237 -5.22 -19.45 25.30
N ASP A 238 -4.87 -18.24 25.71
CA ASP A 238 -4.54 -17.89 27.10
C ASP A 238 -5.79 -17.47 27.89
N ALA A 239 -6.53 -18.47 28.36
CA ALA A 239 -7.76 -18.28 29.14
C ALA A 239 -7.51 -17.57 30.49
N ALA A 240 -6.31 -17.69 31.07
CA ALA A 240 -6.00 -17.07 32.36
C ALA A 240 -5.84 -15.56 32.21
N SER A 241 -5.12 -15.11 31.18
CA SER A 241 -4.97 -13.69 30.87
C SER A 241 -6.30 -13.07 30.42
N ALA A 242 -7.09 -13.77 29.60
CA ALA A 242 -8.41 -13.30 29.20
C ALA A 242 -9.31 -13.03 30.41
N LYS A 243 -9.40 -13.99 31.34
CA LYS A 243 -10.18 -13.84 32.57
C LYS A 243 -9.67 -12.71 33.47
N ARG A 244 -8.35 -12.56 33.60
CA ARG A 244 -7.76 -11.44 34.35
C ARG A 244 -8.19 -10.09 33.77
N TRP A 245 -8.14 -9.93 32.44
CA TRP A 245 -8.55 -8.68 31.79
C TRP A 245 -10.06 -8.43 31.86
N GLU A 246 -10.88 -9.49 31.83
CA GLU A 246 -12.32 -9.40 32.11
C GLU A 246 -12.62 -8.92 33.54
N ASP A 247 -11.84 -9.38 34.53
CA ASP A 247 -11.98 -8.90 35.91
C ASP A 247 -11.54 -7.44 36.05
N GLU A 248 -10.48 -7.01 35.34
CA GLU A 248 -10.00 -5.62 35.37
C GLU A 248 -10.95 -4.65 34.66
N ILE A 249 -11.51 -5.02 33.48
CA ILE A 249 -12.50 -4.17 32.80
C ILE A 249 -13.78 -4.04 33.62
N GLY A 250 -14.18 -5.08 34.37
CA GLY A 250 -15.32 -5.03 35.28
C GLY A 250 -15.15 -4.07 36.47
N LYS A 251 -13.91 -3.75 36.84
CA LYS A 251 -13.59 -2.76 37.88
C LYS A 251 -13.57 -1.32 37.34
N LEU A 252 -13.53 -1.14 36.02
CA LEU A 252 -13.45 0.17 35.40
C LEU A 252 -14.79 0.90 35.53
N ALA A 253 -14.83 1.93 36.37
CA ALA A 253 -16.04 2.72 36.58
C ALA A 253 -16.11 3.90 35.60
N ASN A 254 -17.29 4.13 35.01
CA ASN A 254 -17.53 5.30 34.16
C ASN A 254 -17.38 6.58 35.00
N PRO A 255 -16.46 7.51 34.65
CA PRO A 255 -16.17 8.68 35.46
C PRO A 255 -17.24 9.78 35.39
N ARG A 256 -18.21 9.67 34.48
CA ARG A 256 -19.20 10.72 34.18
C ARG A 256 -19.91 11.25 35.42
N SER A 257 -20.58 10.38 36.18
CA SER A 257 -21.38 10.78 37.34
C SER A 257 -20.54 11.44 38.43
N LYS A 258 -19.32 10.95 38.65
CA LYS A 258 -18.36 11.51 39.60
C LYS A 258 -17.89 12.91 39.17
N THR A 259 -17.69 13.12 37.88
CA THR A 259 -17.30 14.42 37.33
C THR A 259 -18.46 15.40 37.40
N GLU A 260 -19.66 15.02 36.96
CA GLU A 260 -20.88 15.85 37.03
C GLU A 260 -21.16 16.31 38.47
N ALA A 261 -21.13 15.39 39.45
CA ALA A 261 -21.38 15.71 40.86
C ALA A 261 -20.44 16.77 41.45
N LYS A 262 -19.19 16.89 40.96
CA LYS A 262 -18.26 17.95 41.41
C LYS A 262 -18.75 19.33 41.01
N TYR A 263 -19.25 19.47 39.78
CA TYR A 263 -19.72 20.73 39.24
C TYR A 263 -21.14 21.07 39.73
N ASP A 264 -21.98 20.08 40.00
CA ASP A 264 -23.36 20.30 40.47
C ASP A 264 -23.43 21.16 41.74
N SER A 265 -22.54 20.93 42.71
CA SER A 265 -22.49 21.75 43.93
C SER A 265 -22.12 23.21 43.67
N GLN A 266 -21.20 23.47 42.74
CA GLN A 266 -20.79 24.81 42.35
C GLN A 266 -21.88 25.51 41.55
N LEU A 267 -22.54 24.77 40.64
CA LEU A 267 -23.67 25.26 39.86
C LEU A 267 -24.86 25.62 40.75
N GLN A 268 -25.19 24.79 41.74
CA GLN A 268 -26.25 25.09 42.71
C GLN A 268 -25.96 26.36 43.52
N ALA A 269 -24.72 26.54 43.99
CA ALA A 269 -24.34 27.74 44.72
C ALA A 269 -24.44 29.00 43.83
N LEU A 270 -24.02 28.90 42.56
CA LEU A 270 -24.10 30.00 41.61
C LEU A 270 -25.55 30.31 41.20
N ASP A 271 -26.40 29.29 41.03
CA ASP A 271 -27.83 29.44 40.76
C ASP A 271 -28.53 30.24 41.87
N GLN A 272 -28.19 29.98 43.13
CA GLN A 272 -28.70 30.76 44.26
C GLN A 272 -28.25 32.24 44.21
N GLN A 273 -27.00 32.49 43.81
CA GLN A 273 -26.49 33.86 43.65
C GLN A 273 -27.21 34.61 42.52
N ILE A 274 -27.46 33.94 41.39
CA ILE A 274 -28.21 34.49 40.25
C ILE A 274 -29.63 34.87 40.66
N VAL A 275 -30.32 33.98 41.39
CA VAL A 275 -31.67 34.27 41.90
C VAL A 275 -31.68 35.50 42.80
N ALA A 276 -30.72 35.61 43.72
CA ALA A 276 -30.59 36.76 44.61
C ALA A 276 -30.27 38.06 43.83
N ALA A 277 -29.33 38.02 42.89
CA ALA A 277 -28.95 39.16 42.07
C ALA A 277 -30.13 39.63 41.19
N ARG A 278 -30.93 38.70 40.66
CA ARG A 278 -32.11 39.02 39.86
C ARG A 278 -33.20 39.70 40.68
N ALA A 279 -33.46 39.20 41.90
CA ALA A 279 -34.41 39.84 42.80
C ALA A 279 -33.98 41.28 43.18
N GLU A 280 -32.69 41.50 43.40
CA GLU A 280 -32.14 42.83 43.69
C GLU A 280 -32.24 43.77 42.48
N PHE A 281 -31.92 43.28 41.29
CA PHE A 281 -32.08 44.04 40.05
C PHE A 281 -33.54 44.47 39.84
N ASP A 282 -34.50 43.55 39.99
CA ASP A 282 -35.92 43.87 39.81
C ASP A 282 -36.40 44.91 40.83
N ARG A 283 -35.93 44.84 42.07
CA ARG A 283 -36.22 45.84 43.10
C ARG A 283 -35.74 47.24 42.70
N LEU A 284 -34.49 47.35 42.27
CA LEU A 284 -33.89 48.63 41.85
C LEU A 284 -34.53 49.17 40.57
N ARG A 285 -34.89 48.29 39.63
CA ARG A 285 -35.59 48.65 38.40
C ARG A 285 -36.96 49.27 38.67
N LEU A 286 -37.73 48.72 39.61
CA LEU A 286 -39.04 49.26 39.98
C LEU A 286 -38.96 50.65 40.64
N GLN A 287 -37.84 50.98 41.26
CA GLN A 287 -37.59 52.30 41.87
C GLN A 287 -37.05 53.33 40.88
N SER A 288 -36.71 52.91 39.65
CA SER A 288 -36.09 53.77 38.65
C SER A 288 -37.09 54.77 38.03
N PRO A 289 -36.66 56.00 37.69
CA PRO A 289 -37.53 57.01 37.10
C PRO A 289 -38.00 56.62 35.70
N LYS A 290 -39.08 57.24 35.22
CA LYS A 290 -39.54 57.05 33.83
C LYS A 290 -38.48 57.51 32.83
N MET A 291 -38.32 56.76 31.76
CA MET A 291 -37.37 57.09 30.69
C MET A 291 -37.80 58.35 29.93
N THR A 292 -36.86 59.26 29.69
CA THR A 292 -37.10 60.48 28.90
C THR A 292 -36.97 60.20 27.40
N ASP A 293 -37.54 61.07 26.56
CA ASP A 293 -37.43 60.94 25.10
C ASP A 293 -35.98 61.03 24.61
N GLN A 294 -35.15 61.87 25.25
CA GLN A 294 -33.71 61.96 24.95
C GLN A 294 -32.98 60.65 25.25
N GLN A 295 -33.26 60.02 26.40
CA GLN A 295 -32.67 58.73 26.76
C GLN A 295 -33.11 57.63 25.79
N ARG A 296 -34.40 57.61 25.42
CA ARG A 296 -34.93 56.68 24.41
C ARG A 296 -34.24 56.86 23.05
N GLN A 297 -34.01 58.09 22.62
CA GLN A 297 -33.32 58.37 21.35
C GLN A 297 -31.87 57.87 21.38
N VAL A 298 -31.16 58.01 22.50
CA VAL A 298 -29.79 57.49 22.65
C VAL A 298 -29.76 55.97 22.51
N LEU A 299 -30.72 55.26 23.12
CA LEU A 299 -30.83 53.81 22.99
C LEU A 299 -31.19 53.38 21.56
N GLN A 300 -32.07 54.11 20.88
CA GLN A 300 -32.41 53.85 19.47
C GLN A 300 -31.20 54.01 18.54
N ASN A 301 -30.41 55.06 18.73
CA ASN A 301 -29.19 55.25 17.94
C ASN A 301 -28.18 54.12 18.20
N ARG A 302 -28.01 53.73 19.48
CA ARG A 302 -27.14 52.61 19.85
C ARG A 302 -27.62 51.27 19.27
N HIS A 303 -28.93 51.04 19.20
CA HIS A 303 -29.51 49.87 18.56
C HIS A 303 -29.13 49.82 17.08
N ALA A 304 -29.36 50.93 16.35
CA ALA A 304 -29.01 51.02 14.94
C ALA A 304 -27.51 50.82 14.68
N ASP A 305 -26.64 51.36 15.55
CA ASP A 305 -25.18 51.14 15.45
C ASP A 305 -24.79 49.67 15.67
N LEU A 306 -25.47 48.96 16.59
CA LEU A 306 -25.25 47.53 16.83
C LEU A 306 -25.76 46.66 15.69
N GLU A 307 -26.93 46.97 15.11
CA GLU A 307 -27.44 46.29 13.91
C GLU A 307 -26.46 46.44 12.74
N LYS A 308 -25.99 47.66 12.48
CA LYS A 308 -24.97 47.90 11.46
C LYS A 308 -23.69 47.11 11.74
N SER A 309 -23.25 47.06 13.00
CA SER A 309 -22.07 46.27 13.40
C SER A 309 -22.30 44.76 13.20
N LEU A 310 -23.52 44.26 13.43
CA LEU A 310 -23.87 42.86 13.19
C LEU A 310 -23.81 42.52 11.70
N ASP A 311 -24.33 43.39 10.84
CA ASP A 311 -24.31 43.21 9.39
C ASP A 311 -22.88 43.22 8.84
N GLU A 312 -22.07 44.20 9.27
CA GLU A 312 -20.66 44.30 8.87
C GLU A 312 -19.83 43.09 9.32
N ASN A 313 -19.99 42.65 10.57
CA ASN A 313 -19.32 41.45 11.07
C ASN A 313 -19.81 40.18 10.36
N SER A 314 -21.12 40.07 10.11
CA SER A 314 -21.70 38.92 9.43
C SER A 314 -21.18 38.79 8.00
N ALA A 315 -21.02 39.91 7.30
CA ALA A 315 -20.44 39.95 5.96
C ALA A 315 -18.94 39.59 5.97
N ASP A 316 -18.15 40.05 6.97
CA ASP A 316 -16.74 39.66 7.09
C ASP A 316 -16.59 38.15 7.35
N TRP A 317 -17.37 37.60 8.27
CA TRP A 317 -17.35 36.17 8.57
C TRP A 317 -17.84 35.32 7.40
N GLU A 318 -18.81 35.80 6.61
CA GLU A 318 -19.25 35.10 5.39
C GLU A 318 -18.14 35.02 4.35
N ARG A 319 -17.31 36.07 4.19
CA ARG A 319 -16.14 36.02 3.31
C ARG A 319 -15.12 35.00 3.81
N ARG A 320 -14.84 34.96 5.12
CA ARG A 320 -13.91 33.98 5.71
C ARG A 320 -14.41 32.55 5.57
N LEU A 321 -15.70 32.32 5.78
CA LEU A 321 -16.34 31.02 5.58
C LEU A 321 -16.35 30.60 4.12
N ALA A 322 -16.55 31.54 3.19
CA ALA A 322 -16.45 31.27 1.77
C ALA A 322 -15.03 30.83 1.39
N GLN A 323 -14.00 31.53 1.88
CA GLN A 323 -12.60 31.14 1.67
C GLN A 323 -12.30 29.76 2.25
N ALA A 324 -12.70 29.48 3.50
CA ALA A 324 -12.46 28.17 4.11
C ALA A 324 -13.18 27.03 3.37
N ARG A 325 -14.36 27.28 2.79
CA ARG A 325 -15.06 26.31 1.93
C ARG A 325 -14.33 26.09 0.61
N GLU A 326 -13.77 27.14 0.02
CA GLU A 326 -12.96 27.06 -1.19
C GLU A 326 -11.68 26.24 -0.93
N ASP A 327 -11.00 26.50 0.18
CA ASP A 327 -9.80 25.77 0.59
C ASP A 327 -10.11 24.27 0.82
N LEU A 328 -11.23 23.96 1.49
CA LEU A 328 -11.70 22.59 1.65
C LEU A 328 -12.00 21.92 0.30
N SER A 329 -12.69 22.62 -0.61
CA SER A 329 -12.97 22.10 -1.94
C SER A 329 -11.68 21.85 -2.73
N ALA A 330 -10.69 22.75 -2.64
CA ALA A 330 -9.40 22.59 -3.29
C ALA A 330 -8.64 21.38 -2.74
N ALA A 331 -8.62 21.19 -1.42
CA ALA A 331 -8.02 20.03 -0.77
C ALA A 331 -8.72 18.72 -1.19
N GLN A 332 -10.05 18.70 -1.28
CA GLN A 332 -10.79 17.53 -1.76
C GLN A 332 -10.52 17.20 -3.23
N VAL A 333 -10.37 18.21 -4.08
CA VAL A 333 -9.99 18.02 -5.49
C VAL A 333 -8.56 17.47 -5.59
N ALA A 334 -7.64 17.96 -4.77
CA ALA A 334 -6.28 17.42 -4.68
C ALA A 334 -6.30 15.96 -4.24
N GLU A 335 -6.99 15.61 -3.16
CA GLU A 335 -7.15 14.23 -2.67
C GLU A 335 -7.78 13.31 -3.73
N ALA A 336 -8.77 13.80 -4.48
CA ALA A 336 -9.39 13.03 -5.56
C ALA A 336 -8.43 12.83 -6.76
N ALA A 337 -7.59 13.80 -7.07
CA ALA A 337 -6.54 13.66 -8.08
C ALA A 337 -5.46 12.66 -7.62
N GLU A 338 -5.08 12.71 -6.34
CA GLU A 338 -4.16 11.76 -5.70
C GLU A 338 -4.71 10.33 -5.73
N GLY A 339 -5.98 10.13 -5.35
CA GLY A 339 -6.62 8.82 -5.41
C GLY A 339 -6.58 8.20 -6.81
N LYS A 340 -6.70 9.02 -7.87
CA LYS A 340 -6.51 8.57 -9.25
C LYS A 340 -5.07 8.18 -9.56
N VAL A 341 -4.09 8.94 -9.06
CA VAL A 341 -2.66 8.64 -9.24
C VAL A 341 -2.28 7.36 -8.51
N ILE A 342 -2.69 7.20 -7.25
CA ILE A 342 -2.44 6.01 -6.43
C ILE A 342 -3.10 4.78 -7.08
N SER A 343 -4.36 4.90 -7.52
CA SER A 343 -5.05 3.82 -8.23
C SER A 343 -4.35 3.44 -9.54
N ALA A 344 -3.89 4.42 -10.32
CA ALA A 344 -3.13 4.16 -11.54
C ALA A 344 -1.77 3.49 -11.25
N ASN A 345 -1.09 3.89 -10.17
CA ASN A 345 0.15 3.27 -9.73
C ASN A 345 -0.07 1.84 -9.22
N GLN A 346 -1.18 1.56 -8.52
CA GLN A 346 -1.58 0.20 -8.12
C GLN A 346 -1.84 -0.69 -9.34
N SER A 347 -2.62 -0.22 -10.32
CA SER A 347 -2.85 -0.99 -11.56
C SER A 347 -1.55 -1.32 -12.29
N ARG A 348 -0.60 -0.37 -12.37
CA ARG A 348 0.73 -0.62 -12.96
C ARG A 348 1.52 -1.67 -12.19
N ARG A 349 1.47 -1.65 -10.85
CA ARG A 349 2.13 -2.67 -10.02
C ARG A 349 1.50 -4.04 -10.19
N ASP A 350 0.18 -4.12 -10.32
CA ASP A 350 -0.53 -5.39 -10.58
C ASP A 350 -0.19 -5.95 -11.96
N GLU A 351 -0.12 -5.11 -13.00
CA GLU A 351 0.36 -5.48 -14.33
C GLU A 351 1.81 -5.97 -14.29
N GLN A 352 2.69 -5.27 -13.58
CA GLN A 352 4.09 -5.67 -13.40
C GLN A 352 4.20 -7.00 -12.65
N SER A 353 3.47 -7.17 -11.55
CA SER A 353 3.44 -8.41 -10.76
C SER A 353 2.93 -9.60 -11.58
N ASN A 354 1.85 -9.40 -12.35
CA ASN A 354 1.33 -10.41 -13.27
C ASN A 354 2.36 -10.76 -14.34
N SER A 355 3.01 -9.76 -14.94
CA SER A 355 4.06 -9.99 -15.95
C SER A 355 5.26 -10.76 -15.38
N ALA A 356 5.67 -10.46 -14.14
CA ALA A 356 6.76 -11.15 -13.47
C ALA A 356 6.38 -12.60 -13.13
N THR A 357 5.13 -12.82 -12.72
CA THR A 357 4.59 -14.14 -12.41
C THR A 357 4.47 -15.01 -13.66
N TRP A 358 3.94 -14.45 -14.75
CA TRP A 358 3.87 -15.12 -16.05
C TRP A 358 5.27 -15.51 -16.55
N ARG A 359 6.23 -14.58 -16.55
CA ARG A 359 7.61 -14.88 -16.96
C ARG A 359 8.26 -15.94 -16.08
N LYS A 360 8.10 -15.85 -14.76
CA LYS A 360 8.60 -16.90 -13.84
C LYS A 360 7.97 -18.26 -14.11
N SER A 361 6.67 -18.29 -14.44
CA SER A 361 5.99 -19.53 -14.82
C SER A 361 6.50 -20.09 -16.15
N GLU A 362 6.78 -19.24 -17.13
CA GLU A 362 7.34 -19.60 -18.43
C GLU A 362 8.76 -20.18 -18.28
N TYR A 363 9.61 -19.55 -17.47
CA TYR A 363 10.91 -20.09 -17.10
C TYR A 363 10.82 -21.44 -16.39
N LEU A 364 9.89 -21.59 -15.44
CA LEU A 364 9.68 -22.86 -14.74
C LEU A 364 9.09 -23.93 -15.65
N TRP A 365 8.27 -23.56 -16.63
CA TRP A 365 7.69 -24.50 -17.60
C TRP A 365 8.75 -24.98 -18.60
N HIS A 366 9.56 -24.07 -19.17
CA HIS A 366 10.71 -24.42 -20.00
C HIS A 366 11.85 -25.11 -19.22
N GLY A 367 11.94 -24.90 -17.90
CA GLY A 367 12.82 -25.63 -17.00
C GLY A 367 12.30 -27.03 -16.66
N ARG A 368 10.99 -27.19 -16.46
CA ARG A 368 10.34 -28.46 -16.11
C ARG A 368 10.22 -29.41 -17.31
N ILE A 369 9.91 -28.91 -18.50
CA ILE A 369 9.91 -29.72 -19.72
C ILE A 369 11.29 -30.36 -19.95
N ARG A 370 12.37 -29.63 -19.64
CA ARG A 370 13.74 -30.17 -19.71
C ARG A 370 14.10 -31.18 -18.61
N TYR A 371 13.38 -31.21 -17.48
CA TYR A 371 13.62 -32.19 -16.40
C TYR A 371 12.79 -33.47 -16.58
N ASP A 372 11.55 -33.37 -17.07
CA ASP A 372 10.71 -34.54 -17.33
C ASP A 372 11.18 -35.36 -18.55
N GLU A 373 11.90 -34.75 -19.50
CA GLU A 373 12.57 -35.47 -20.60
C GLU A 373 13.90 -36.16 -20.20
N LEU A 374 14.43 -35.90 -18.99
CA LEU A 374 15.69 -36.49 -18.51
C LEU A 374 15.50 -37.59 -17.44
N GLN A 375 14.27 -37.98 -17.12
CA GLN A 375 14.03 -39.20 -16.34
C GLN A 375 13.78 -40.40 -17.27
N PRO A 376 14.60 -41.46 -17.19
CA PRO A 376 14.33 -42.68 -17.95
C PRO A 376 13.02 -43.31 -17.45
N VAL A 377 12.07 -43.46 -18.37
CA VAL A 377 10.86 -44.28 -18.19
C VAL A 377 11.30 -45.69 -17.79
N GLY A 378 11.15 -45.99 -16.50
CA GLY A 378 11.54 -47.28 -15.94
C GLY A 378 10.79 -47.59 -14.66
N MET A 379 9.55 -48.07 -14.78
CA MET A 379 9.06 -49.29 -14.10
C MET A 379 7.56 -49.49 -14.41
N VAL A 380 7.30 -50.26 -15.46
CA VAL A 380 6.05 -51.01 -15.59
C VAL A 380 6.07 -52.09 -14.50
N LYS A 381 5.39 -51.83 -13.38
CA LYS A 381 5.03 -52.90 -12.43
C LYS A 381 3.89 -53.70 -13.06
N SER A 382 4.24 -54.82 -13.67
CA SER A 382 3.30 -55.86 -14.06
C SER A 382 2.53 -56.34 -12.83
N ARG A 383 1.22 -56.12 -12.82
CA ARG A 383 0.30 -56.75 -11.88
C ARG A 383 -0.43 -57.85 -12.66
N ASN A 384 -0.11 -59.11 -12.38
CA ASN A 384 -0.99 -60.22 -12.72
C ASN A 384 -0.80 -61.34 -11.71
N ARG A 385 -1.93 -61.69 -11.08
CA ARG A 385 -2.35 -62.94 -10.41
C ARG A 385 -1.37 -63.65 -9.49
#